data_AF-A0A150HUF0-F1
#
_entry.id   AF-A0A150HUF0-F1
#
_cell.length_a   1.000
_cell.length_b   1.000
_cell.length_c   1.000
_cell.angle_alpha   90.00
_cell.angle_beta   90.00
_cell.angle_gamma   90.00
#
_symmetry.space_group_name_H-M   'P 1'
#
loop_
_entity.id
_entity.type
_entity.pdbx_description
1 polymer ?
#
loop_
_entity_poly.entity_id
_entity_poly.type
_entity_poly.pdbx_seq_one_letter_code
_entity_poly.pdbx_strand_id
1 'polypeptide(L)' 'MAALWIHDLNNPESATNPDKKLVHPLELIIENANHGGLWQVPYLARTALPFAVAYGWVREKF' A
#
# COMPACT_ATOMS: atom_id res chain seq x y z
N MET A 1 -1.16 9.51 -7.99
CA MET A 1 -0.07 9.33 -7.00
C MET A 1 0.05 10.57 -6.12
N ALA A 2 0.80 11.61 -6.49
CA ALA A 2 0.94 12.81 -5.66
C ALA A 2 -0.38 13.56 -5.41
N ALA A 3 -1.28 13.62 -6.41
CA ALA A 3 -2.58 14.26 -6.24
C ALA A 3 -3.50 13.56 -5.21
N LEU A 4 -3.44 12.22 -5.13
CA LEU A 4 -4.19 11.47 -4.11
C LEU A 4 -3.59 11.70 -2.72
N TRP A 5 -2.27 11.78 -2.60
CA TRP A 5 -1.63 12.15 -1.33
C TRP A 5 -1.98 13.56 -0.88
N ILE A 6 -2.00 14.52 -1.81
CA ILE A 6 -2.43 15.89 -1.49
C ILE A 6 -3.90 15.91 -1.07
N HIS A 7 -4.75 15.12 -1.71
CA HIS A 7 -6.14 14.95 -1.29
C HIS A 7 -6.24 14.39 0.12
N ASP A 8 -5.54 13.29 0.43
CA ASP A 8 -5.64 12.61 1.72
C ASP A 8 -5.04 13.44 2.87
N LEU A 9 -3.99 14.23 2.60
CA LEU A 9 -3.42 15.17 3.58
C LEU A 9 -4.36 16.34 3.91
N ASN A 10 -5.20 16.74 2.96
CA ASN A 10 -6.13 17.86 3.15
C ASN A 10 -7.57 17.41 3.46
N ASN A 11 -7.81 16.10 3.51
CA ASN A 11 -9.13 15.53 3.80
C ASN A 11 -9.18 15.00 5.24
N PRO A 12 -9.86 15.69 6.18
CA PRO A 12 -9.98 15.22 7.56
C PRO A 12 -10.74 13.90 7.68
N GLU A 13 -11.56 13.55 6.69
CA GLU A 13 -12.31 12.28 6.63
C GLU A 13 -11.52 11.14 5.97
N SER A 14 -10.26 11.35 5.58
CA SER A 14 -9.43 10.27 5.03
C SER A 14 -9.24 9.15 6.06
N ALA A 15 -9.36 7.87 5.65
CA ALA A 15 -8.95 6.76 6.51
C ALA A 15 -7.48 6.82 6.95
N THR A 16 -6.62 7.56 6.24
CA THR A 16 -5.22 7.76 6.62
C THR A 16 -5.01 8.82 7.70
N ASN A 17 -6.06 9.58 8.08
CA ASN A 17 -5.98 10.57 9.14
C ASN A 17 -5.91 9.86 10.51
N PRO A 18 -4.84 10.05 11.31
CA PRO A 18 -4.69 9.38 12.61
C PRO A 18 -5.76 9.79 13.64
N ASP A 19 -6.36 10.97 13.50
CA ASP A 19 -7.40 11.46 14.40
C ASP A 19 -8.80 10.90 14.06
N LYS A 20 -8.97 10.31 12.86
CA LYS A 20 -10.22 9.66 12.45
C LYS A 20 -10.31 8.28 13.11
N LYS A 21 -11.33 8.09 13.94
CA LYS A 21 -11.65 6.78 14.50
C LYS A 21 -12.34 5.91 13.46
N LEU A 22 -11.65 4.88 13.00
CA LEU A 22 -12.20 3.90 12.07
C LEU A 22 -13.23 3.01 12.78
N VAL A 23 -14.30 2.64 12.07
CA VAL A 23 -15.32 1.72 12.61
C VAL A 23 -14.79 0.29 12.53
N HIS A 24 -14.04 -0.04 11.48
CA HIS A 24 -13.40 -1.33 11.29
C HIS A 24 -11.95 -1.18 10.79
N PRO A 25 -10.97 -1.96 11.30
CA PRO A 25 -9.57 -1.84 10.87
C PRO A 25 -9.32 -2.03 9.36
N LEU A 26 -10.20 -2.77 8.68
CA LEU A 26 -10.10 -2.99 7.22
C LEU A 26 -10.52 -1.77 6.38
N GLU A 27 -11.07 -0.71 6.97
CA GLU A 27 -11.39 0.53 6.25
C GLU A 27 -10.14 1.15 5.62
N LEU A 28 -8.98 1.06 6.29
CA LEU A 28 -7.70 1.47 5.72
C LEU A 28 -7.42 0.78 4.39
N ILE A 29 -7.75 -0.50 4.28
CA ILE A 29 -7.52 -1.28 3.09
C ILE A 29 -8.55 -0.94 2.02
N ILE A 30 -9.82 -0.89 2.39
CA ILE A 30 -10.94 -0.69 1.46
C ILE A 30 -10.89 0.70 0.84
N GLU A 31 -10.66 1.75 1.64
CA GLU A 31 -10.60 3.13 1.15
C GLU A 31 -9.33 3.43 0.35
N ASN A 32 -8.20 2.77 0.68
CA ASN A 32 -6.94 2.93 -0.05
C ASN A 32 -6.77 1.94 -1.21
N ALA A 33 -7.74 1.04 -1.45
CA ALA A 33 -7.74 0.11 -2.57
C ALA A 33 -8.06 0.82 -3.90
N ASN A 34 -7.22 1.79 -4.28
CA ASN A 34 -7.31 2.43 -5.58
C ASN A 34 -6.89 1.45 -6.69
N HIS A 35 -7.61 1.48 -7.81
CA HIS A 35 -7.28 0.77 -9.06
C HIS A 35 -5.92 1.24 -9.58
N GLY A 36 -4.85 0.58 -9.14
CA GLY A 36 -3.47 1.02 -9.33
C GLY A 36 -2.48 0.35 -8.36
N GLY A 37 -2.96 -0.33 -7.31
CA GLY A 37 -2.18 -1.35 -6.59
C GLY A 37 -1.31 -0.84 -5.44
N LEU A 38 -1.50 0.38 -4.94
CA LEU A 38 -0.72 0.90 -3.81
C LEU A 38 -1.55 0.98 -2.55
N TRP A 39 -1.32 -0.01 -1.69
CA TRP A 39 -1.91 -0.12 -0.36
C TRP A 39 -1.07 0.73 0.58
N GLN A 40 -1.65 1.79 1.15
CA GLN A 40 -1.02 2.57 2.21
C GLN A 40 -1.20 1.82 3.54
N VAL A 41 -0.38 0.79 3.77
CA VAL A 41 -0.29 0.12 5.08
C VAL A 41 1.01 0.52 5.77
N PRO A 42 1.01 0.76 7.10
CA PRO A 42 2.23 1.01 7.87
C PRO A 42 3.17 -0.22 7.87
N TYR A 43 2.67 -1.37 7.42
CA TYR A 43 3.45 -2.57 7.19
C TYR A 43 4.01 -2.59 5.77
N LEU A 44 5.34 -2.59 5.66
CA LEU A 44 6.00 -2.87 4.39
C LEU A 44 5.70 -4.33 4.01
N ALA A 45 4.88 -4.56 3.00
CA ALA A 45 4.70 -5.89 2.44
C ALA A 45 6.07 -6.40 1.95
N ARG A 46 6.72 -7.26 2.74
CA ARG A 46 7.97 -7.94 2.34
C ARG A 46 7.60 -8.93 1.26
N THR A 47 7.59 -8.44 0.05
CA THR A 47 7.26 -9.19 -1.15
C THR A 47 8.34 -10.26 -1.42
N ALA A 48 7.93 -11.45 -1.87
CA ALA A 48 8.84 -12.50 -2.32
C ALA A 48 9.51 -12.18 -3.68
N LEU A 49 9.17 -11.06 -4.31
CA LEU A 49 9.68 -10.67 -5.62
C LEU A 49 11.21 -10.62 -5.71
N PRO A 50 11.97 -10.14 -4.69
CA PRO A 50 13.43 -10.20 -4.74
C PRO A 50 13.96 -11.64 -4.80
N PHE A 51 13.31 -12.58 -4.10
CA PHE A 51 13.66 -14.00 -4.18
C PHE A 51 13.29 -14.61 -5.53
N ALA A 52 12.15 -14.23 -6.11
CA ALA A 52 11.76 -14.65 -7.45
C ALA A 52 12.75 -14.16 -8.52
N VAL A 53 13.23 -12.92 -8.40
CA VAL A 53 14.28 -12.35 -9.27
C VAL A 53 15.59 -13.11 -9.12
N ALA A 54 16.04 -13.34 -7.89
CA ALA A 54 17.26 -14.11 -7.63
C ALA A 54 17.16 -15.54 -8.18
N TYR A 55 16.03 -16.21 -7.99
CA TYR A 55 15.78 -17.55 -8.51
C TYR A 55 15.78 -17.58 -10.05
N GLY A 56 15.12 -16.62 -10.70
CA GLY A 56 15.14 -16.49 -12.15
C GLY A 56 16.57 -16.30 -12.70
N TRP A 57 17.36 -15.45 -12.06
CA TRP A 57 18.76 -15.21 -12.45
C TRP A 57 19.65 -16.44 -12.29
N VAL A 58 19.49 -17.21 -11.20
CA VAL A 58 20.22 -18.47 -10.99
C VAL A 58 19.86 -19.49 -12.07
N ARG A 59 18.58 -19.63 -12.40
CA ARG A 59 18.10 -20.54 -13.46
C ARG A 59 18.51 -20.16 -14.88
N GLU A 60 18.78 -18.89 -15.13
CA GLU A 60 19.28 -18.45 -16.44
C GLU A 60 20.78 -18.74 -16.59
N LYS A 61 21.53 -18.69 -15.48
CA LYS A 61 22.99 -18.86 -15.48
C LYS A 61 23.49 -20.30 -15.35
N PHE A 62 22.69 -21.22 -14.83
CA PHE A 62 23.02 -22.64 -14.62
C PHE A 62 21.94 -23.53 -15.21
#